data_AF-A0A158QI95-F1
#
_entry.id   AF-A0A158QI95-F1
#
_cell.length_a   1.000
_cell.length_b   1.000
_cell.length_c   1.000
_cell.angle_alpha   90.00
_cell.angle_beta   90.00
_cell.angle_gamma   90.00
#
_symmetry.space_group_name_H-M   'P 1'
#
loop_
_entity.id
_entity.type
_entity.pdbx_description
1 polymer ?
#
loop_
_entity_poly.entity_id
_entity_poly.type
_entity_poly.pdbx_seq_one_letter_code
_entity_poly.pdbx_strand_id
1 'polypeptide(L)'
;MSCHQCAKKLALSSQQSYCPMCKFIMCRKCLCNNLPSLDGSTNKDKSFKVCLQCYEKSTKNIPDTDPRETEPPILFLKRIEELKNRTAAAPVRLAAQPPRSVTVPPLPDDVTKLTQRLDALTADERRNLPTESELQDRLNALGNFISTRSVESLPKTKPCEDEVKKIIDEAQDAARIAAKYGVPLDEEKSPTLDRIYCSLCDENVAAVICPACMDEEFCNHCFL
;
A
#
# COMPACT_ATOMS: atom_id res chain seq x y z
N MET A 1 10.17 -5.85 12.43
CA MET A 1 9.06 -4.91 12.68
C MET A 1 9.37 -4.06 13.90
N SER A 2 9.37 -2.73 13.79
CA SER A 2 9.63 -1.78 14.87
C SER A 2 8.35 -1.06 15.31
N CYS A 3 8.33 -0.54 16.54
CA CYS A 3 7.27 0.32 17.03
C CYS A 3 7.24 1.64 16.26
N HIS A 4 6.08 2.03 15.73
CA HIS A 4 5.96 3.26 14.94
C HIS A 4 6.27 4.54 15.74
N GLN A 5 6.04 4.57 17.05
CA GLN A 5 6.27 5.78 17.86
C GLN A 5 7.72 5.93 18.37
N CYS A 6 8.37 4.83 18.73
CA CYS A 6 9.68 4.86 19.38
C CYS A 6 10.79 4.13 18.61
N ALA A 7 10.50 3.66 17.39
CA ALA A 7 11.37 2.89 16.52
C ALA A 7 11.99 1.61 17.12
N LYS A 8 11.63 1.24 18.36
CA LYS A 8 12.17 0.05 19.03
C LYS A 8 11.78 -1.21 18.25
N LYS A 9 12.77 -2.03 17.88
CA LYS A 9 12.54 -3.35 17.26
C LYS A 9 11.71 -4.22 18.20
N LEU A 10 10.57 -4.71 17.71
CA LEU A 10 9.70 -5.62 18.45
C LEU A 10 10.17 -7.04 18.17
N ALA A 11 10.44 -7.78 19.24
CA ALA A 11 10.77 -9.20 19.12
C ALA A 11 9.52 -9.97 18.66
N LEU A 12 9.71 -11.00 17.84
CA LEU A 12 8.63 -11.88 17.38
C LEU A 12 7.86 -12.51 18.55
N SER A 13 8.50 -12.72 19.71
CA SER A 13 7.85 -13.24 20.92
C SER A 13 7.02 -12.21 21.69
N SER A 14 7.24 -10.91 21.48
CA SER A 14 6.44 -9.88 22.11
C SER A 14 5.13 -9.74 21.33
N GLN A 15 4.00 -10.07 21.98
CA GLN A 15 2.66 -9.90 21.41
C GLN A 15 2.54 -8.53 20.75
N GLN A 16 2.45 -8.53 19.42
CA GLN A 16 2.33 -7.33 18.63
C GLN A 16 0.95 -6.74 18.89
N SER A 17 0.92 -5.57 19.51
CA SER A 17 -0.31 -4.82 19.74
C SER A 17 -0.44 -3.72 18.69
N TYR A 18 -1.63 -3.59 18.10
CA TYR A 18 -1.95 -2.53 17.15
C TYR A 18 -2.89 -1.51 17.77
N CYS A 19 -2.79 -0.27 17.33
CA CYS A 19 -3.77 0.76 17.70
C CYS A 19 -5.05 0.57 16.88
N PRO A 20 -6.25 0.47 17.49
CA PRO A 20 -7.50 0.26 16.74
C PRO A 20 -7.87 1.43 15.83
N MET A 21 -7.44 2.65 16.16
CA MET A 21 -7.71 3.87 15.37
C MET A 21 -6.86 3.96 14.09
N CYS A 22 -5.52 3.91 14.20
CA CYS A 22 -4.60 4.09 13.07
C CYS A 22 -4.00 2.79 12.52
N LYS A 23 -4.28 1.64 13.15
CA LYS A 23 -3.80 0.29 12.76
C LYS A 23 -2.28 0.09 12.74
N PHE A 24 -1.51 1.05 13.24
CA PHE A 24 -0.06 0.91 13.36
C PHE A 24 0.35 -0.01 14.51
N ILE A 25 1.46 -0.74 14.30
CA ILE A 25 2.07 -1.63 15.28
C ILE A 25 2.84 -0.80 16.30
N MET A 26 2.54 -1.01 17.58
CA MET A 26 3.11 -0.25 18.69
C MET A 26 3.61 -1.20 19.79
N CYS A 27 4.64 -0.78 20.52
CA CYS A 27 5.04 -1.46 21.74
C CYS A 27 4.03 -1.20 22.87
N ARG A 28 3.96 -2.09 23.86
CA ARG A 28 3.06 -1.96 25.03
C ARG A 28 3.20 -0.63 25.77
N LYS A 29 4.39 -0.01 25.76
CA LYS A 29 4.64 1.30 26.38
C LYS A 29 4.00 2.46 25.60
N CYS A 30 3.97 2.36 24.28
CA CYS A 30 3.40 3.40 23.40
C CYS A 30 1.88 3.26 23.22
N LEU A 31 1.32 2.08 23.51
CA LEU A 31 -0.11 1.80 23.47
C LEU A 31 -0.70 1.79 24.91
N CYS A 32 -0.56 2.91 25.61
CA CYS A 32 -0.92 3.03 27.04
C CYS A 32 -2.19 3.84 27.31
N ASN A 33 -2.67 4.63 26.36
CA ASN A 33 -3.79 5.55 26.59
C ASN A 33 -5.12 4.85 26.36
N ASN A 34 -6.11 5.07 27.23
CA ASN A 34 -7.43 4.45 27.12
C ASN A 34 -8.45 5.46 26.60
N LEU A 35 -9.24 5.06 25.60
CA LEU A 35 -10.43 5.81 25.16
C LEU A 35 -11.71 5.03 25.52
N PRO A 36 -12.80 5.73 25.88
CA PRO A 36 -14.10 5.09 26.05
C PRO A 36 -14.59 4.56 24.70
N SER A 37 -15.13 3.34 24.69
CA SER A 37 -15.79 2.78 23.51
C SER A 37 -16.97 3.65 23.09
N LEU A 38 -16.98 4.11 21.84
CA LEU A 38 -18.06 4.91 21.27
C LEU A 38 -19.27 4.04 20.88
N ASP A 39 -19.08 2.72 20.79
CA ASP A 39 -20.15 1.79 20.49
C ASP A 39 -21.14 1.79 21.66
N GLY A 40 -22.35 2.32 21.42
CA GLY A 40 -23.47 2.43 22.38
C GLY A 40 -24.02 1.10 22.91
N SER A 41 -23.20 0.05 22.91
CA SER A 41 -23.44 -1.18 23.66
C SER A 41 -23.45 -0.84 25.14
N THR A 42 -24.48 -1.29 25.84
CA THR A 42 -24.83 -1.06 27.26
C THR A 42 -23.76 -1.47 28.29
N ASN A 43 -22.56 -1.85 27.86
CA ASN A 43 -21.42 -2.17 28.72
C ASN A 43 -20.49 -0.96 28.84
N LYS A 44 -20.76 -0.10 29.83
CA LYS A 44 -20.03 1.16 30.13
C LYS A 44 -18.53 1.01 30.41
N ASP A 45 -17.99 -0.20 30.52
CA ASP A 45 -16.63 -0.43 31.02
C ASP A 45 -15.61 -0.86 29.95
N LYS A 46 -16.00 -0.92 28.67
CA LYS A 46 -15.06 -1.28 27.60
C LYS A 46 -14.27 -0.04 27.19
N SER A 47 -13.09 0.13 27.80
CA SER A 47 -12.08 1.05 27.30
C SER A 47 -11.08 0.32 26.42
N PHE A 48 -10.64 0.94 25.32
CA PHE A 48 -9.65 0.37 24.42
C PHE A 48 -8.37 1.21 24.42
N LYS A 49 -7.24 0.53 24.27
CA LYS A 49 -5.92 1.17 24.29
C LYS A 49 -5.56 1.72 22.91
N VAL A 50 -5.12 2.98 22.88
CA VAL A 50 -4.69 3.70 21.68
C VAL A 50 -3.31 4.31 21.85
N CYS A 51 -2.69 4.69 20.73
CA CYS A 51 -1.44 5.44 20.75
C CYS A 51 -1.68 6.90 21.20
N LEU A 52 -0.60 7.59 21.58
CA LEU A 52 -0.65 8.99 22.01
C LEU A 52 -1.27 9.92 20.96
N GLN A 53 -0.89 9.78 19.69
CA GLN A 53 -1.43 10.62 18.61
C GLN A 53 -2.94 10.46 18.46
N CYS A 54 -3.46 9.23 18.47
CA CYS A 54 -4.90 8.98 18.38
C CYS A 54 -5.64 9.45 19.64
N TYR A 55 -5.05 9.28 20.81
CA TYR A 55 -5.62 9.81 22.06
C TYR A 55 -5.76 11.33 22.00
N GLU A 56 -4.72 12.04 21.57
CA GLU A 56 -4.76 13.51 21.44
C GLU A 56 -5.78 13.97 20.41
N LYS A 57 -5.85 13.31 19.24
CA LYS A 57 -6.86 13.59 18.22
C LYS A 57 -8.28 13.45 18.78
N SER A 58 -8.57 12.36 19.49
CA SER A 58 -9.90 12.09 20.04
C SER A 58 -10.27 12.99 21.22
N THR A 59 -9.31 13.42 22.03
CA THR A 59 -9.57 14.26 23.22
C THR A 59 -9.61 15.75 22.90
N LYS A 60 -8.81 16.22 21.94
CA LYS A 60 -8.75 17.65 21.58
C LYS A 60 -9.84 18.08 20.60
N ASN A 61 -10.72 17.18 20.15
CA ASN A 61 -11.70 17.43 19.08
C ASN A 61 -11.07 18.17 17.90
N ILE A 62 -9.82 17.85 17.56
CA ILE A 62 -9.22 18.42 16.35
C ILE A 62 -9.96 17.70 15.21
N PRO A 63 -10.79 18.41 14.41
CA PRO A 63 -11.42 17.78 13.27
C PRO A 63 -10.31 17.15 12.46
N ASP A 64 -10.48 15.87 12.09
CA ASP A 64 -9.54 15.16 11.23
C ASP A 64 -9.42 16.02 9.98
N THR A 65 -8.36 16.82 9.92
CA THR A 65 -8.04 17.60 8.74
C THR A 65 -7.54 16.54 7.79
N ASP A 66 -8.47 15.91 7.08
CA ASP A 66 -8.16 14.97 6.02
C ASP A 66 -7.13 15.71 5.15
N PRO A 67 -5.91 15.19 4.98
CA PRO A 67 -4.91 15.82 4.11
C PRO A 67 -5.44 16.04 2.68
N ARG A 68 -6.61 15.45 2.35
CA ARG A 68 -7.32 15.59 1.08
C ARG A 68 -8.19 16.84 0.95
N GLU A 69 -8.47 17.58 2.03
CA GLU A 69 -9.17 18.87 1.98
C GLU A 69 -8.20 20.05 2.13
N THR A 70 -7.02 19.96 1.51
CA THR A 70 -6.29 21.21 1.25
C THR A 70 -7.08 21.96 0.19
N GLU A 71 -7.77 23.02 0.61
CA GLU A 71 -8.40 23.94 -0.34
C GLU A 71 -7.36 24.30 -1.41
N PRO A 72 -7.71 24.14 -2.70
CA PRO A 72 -6.76 24.39 -3.76
C PRO A 72 -6.30 25.85 -3.67
N PRO A 73 -5.01 26.14 -3.93
CA PRO A 73 -4.48 27.50 -3.87
C PRO A 73 -5.39 28.47 -4.63
N ILE A 74 -5.63 29.65 -4.08
CA ILE A 74 -6.57 30.65 -4.62
C ILE A 74 -6.32 30.93 -6.13
N LEU A 75 -5.06 30.84 -6.57
CA LEU A 75 -4.67 31.00 -7.98
C LEU A 75 -5.22 29.90 -8.89
N PHE A 76 -5.39 28.67 -8.39
CA PHE A 76 -5.98 27.56 -9.13
C PHE A 76 -7.47 27.77 -9.38
N LEU A 77 -8.22 28.22 -8.36
CA LEU A 77 -9.64 28.53 -8.50
C LEU A 77 -9.86 29.67 -9.51
N LYS A 78 -9.04 30.74 -9.43
CA LYS A 78 -9.08 31.83 -10.42
C LYS A 78 -8.80 31.35 -11.84
N ARG A 79 -7.83 30.46 -12.03
CA ARG A 79 -7.52 29.88 -13.35
C ARG A 79 -8.66 29.03 -13.90
N ILE A 80 -9.34 28.24 -13.06
CA ILE A 80 -10.51 27.46 -13.48
C ILE A 80 -11.67 28.37 -13.88
N GLU A 81 -11.93 29.42 -13.10
CA GLU A 81 -12.98 30.38 -13.40
C GLU A 81 -12.73 31.12 -14.72
N GLU A 82 -11.49 31.55 -14.95
CA GLU A 82 -11.08 32.19 -16.21
C GLU A 82 -11.23 31.25 -17.42
N LEU A 83 -10.87 29.96 -17.25
CA LEU A 83 -11.07 28.95 -18.30
C LEU A 83 -12.54 28.69 -18.58
N LYS A 84 -13.40 28.65 -17.54
CA LYS A 84 -14.86 28.49 -17.69
C LYS A 84 -15.50 29.70 -18.37
N ASN A 85 -15.08 30.92 -18.02
CA ASN A 85 -15.58 32.14 -18.64
C ASN A 85 -15.13 32.24 -20.11
N ARG A 86 -13.91 31.78 -20.42
CA ARG A 86 -13.39 31.72 -21.79
C ARG A 86 -14.13 30.70 -22.66
N THR A 87 -14.55 29.57 -22.11
CA THR A 87 -15.36 28.58 -22.85
C THR A 87 -16.84 28.97 -22.95
N ALA A 88 -17.37 29.74 -21.99
CA ALA A 88 -18.76 30.21 -22.01
C ALA A 88 -18.98 31.42 -22.94
N ALA A 89 -17.98 32.28 -23.14
CA ALA A 89 -18.15 33.55 -23.87
C ALA A 89 -17.99 33.45 -25.40
N ALA A 90 -17.41 32.38 -25.96
CA ALA A 90 -17.34 32.18 -27.42
C ALA A 90 -16.96 30.73 -27.78
N PRO A 91 -17.47 30.17 -28.90
CA PRO A 91 -16.89 28.95 -29.45
C PRO A 91 -15.44 29.23 -29.81
N VAL A 92 -14.55 28.35 -29.35
CA VAL A 92 -13.09 28.41 -29.44
C VAL A 92 -12.62 28.96 -30.79
N ARG A 93 -12.25 30.23 -30.83
CA ARG A 93 -11.27 30.71 -31.80
C ARG A 93 -9.88 30.48 -31.21
N LEU A 94 -9.20 29.48 -31.74
CA LEU A 94 -7.75 29.34 -31.63
C LEU A 94 -7.10 30.59 -32.23
N ALA A 95 -6.63 31.50 -31.39
CA ALA A 95 -5.71 32.57 -31.74
C ALA A 95 -4.85 32.84 -30.48
N ALA A 96 -3.52 32.93 -30.52
CA ALA A 96 -2.61 33.15 -31.63
C ALA A 96 -1.24 32.55 -31.33
N GLN A 97 -0.64 31.89 -32.33
CA GLN A 97 0.80 31.88 -32.54
C GLN A 97 1.19 33.08 -33.44
N PRO A 98 2.46 33.54 -33.42
CA PRO A 98 2.90 34.74 -34.13
C PRO A 98 2.88 34.55 -35.67
N PRO A 99 2.94 35.65 -36.45
CA PRO A 99 2.59 35.63 -37.85
C PRO A 99 3.71 35.01 -38.68
N ARG A 100 3.48 33.82 -39.24
CA ARG A 100 4.15 33.37 -40.46
C ARG A 100 3.12 32.76 -41.40
N SER A 101 2.95 33.42 -42.53
CA SER A 101 2.15 33.04 -43.68
C SER A 101 2.56 31.67 -44.21
N VAL A 102 1.70 30.66 -44.05
CA VAL A 102 1.68 29.48 -44.92
C VAL A 102 0.22 29.16 -45.22
N THR A 103 -0.15 29.34 -46.48
CA THR A 103 -1.44 28.94 -47.05
C THR A 103 -1.57 27.42 -46.96
N VAL A 104 -2.48 26.91 -46.13
CA VAL A 104 -2.87 25.50 -46.12
C VAL A 104 -4.31 25.40 -46.64
N PRO A 105 -4.60 24.58 -47.67
CA PRO A 105 -5.96 24.40 -48.17
C PRO A 105 -6.81 23.55 -47.20
N PRO A 106 -8.15 23.69 -47.22
CA PRO A 106 -9.02 22.98 -46.29
C PRO A 106 -9.18 21.53 -46.73
N LEU A 107 -8.72 20.58 -45.91
CA LEU A 107 -8.85 19.15 -46.20
C LEU A 107 -9.87 18.48 -45.24
N PRO A 108 -11.12 18.24 -45.65
CA PRO A 108 -12.12 17.50 -44.88
C PRO A 108 -11.80 15.98 -44.74
N ASP A 109 -10.76 15.50 -45.42
CA ASP A 109 -10.37 14.08 -45.44
C ASP A 109 -9.65 13.58 -44.19
N ASP A 110 -9.11 14.48 -43.35
CA ASP A 110 -8.37 14.05 -42.15
C ASP A 110 -9.30 13.67 -41.01
N VAL A 111 -10.46 14.31 -40.89
CA VAL A 111 -11.47 13.98 -39.88
C VAL A 111 -12.10 12.62 -40.17
N THR A 112 -12.39 12.31 -41.43
CA THR A 112 -12.95 11.01 -41.84
C THR A 112 -11.94 9.88 -41.66
N LYS A 113 -10.65 10.12 -41.93
CA LYS A 113 -9.57 9.17 -41.63
C LYS A 113 -9.38 8.97 -40.12
N LEU A 114 -9.54 10.02 -39.32
CA LEU A 114 -9.46 9.92 -37.86
C LEU A 114 -10.63 9.11 -37.29
N THR A 115 -11.86 9.34 -37.74
CA THR A 115 -13.01 8.54 -37.33
C THR A 115 -12.89 7.09 -37.78
N GLN A 116 -12.41 6.85 -39.00
CA GLN A 116 -12.16 5.49 -39.50
C GLN A 116 -11.07 4.75 -38.70
N ARG A 117 -10.04 5.46 -38.24
CA ARG A 117 -9.01 4.89 -37.35
C ARG A 117 -9.54 4.61 -35.95
N LEU A 118 -10.42 5.45 -35.41
CA LEU A 118 -11.10 5.21 -34.14
C LEU A 118 -12.03 3.99 -34.20
N ASP A 119 -12.79 3.86 -35.28
CA ASP A 119 -13.67 2.69 -35.49
C ASP A 119 -12.85 1.41 -35.68
N ALA A 120 -11.71 1.47 -36.38
CA ALA A 120 -10.82 0.32 -36.54
C ALA A 120 -10.19 -0.12 -35.21
N LEU A 121 -9.74 0.83 -34.37
CA LEU A 121 -9.15 0.54 -33.06
C LEU A 121 -10.17 -0.04 -32.09
N THR A 122 -11.38 0.52 -32.04
CA THR A 122 -12.45 0.01 -31.18
C THR A 122 -13.01 -1.33 -31.68
N ALA A 123 -12.99 -1.60 -32.98
CA ALA A 123 -13.37 -2.90 -33.54
C ALA A 123 -12.36 -4.01 -33.20
N ASP A 124 -11.06 -3.71 -33.17
CA ASP A 124 -10.02 -4.71 -32.84
C ASP A 124 -9.96 -5.01 -31.33
N GLU A 125 -10.18 -4.01 -30.47
CA GLU A 125 -10.30 -4.22 -29.02
C GLU A 125 -11.52 -5.10 -28.67
N ARG A 126 -12.62 -4.97 -29.41
CA ARG A 126 -13.84 -5.77 -29.20
C ARG A 126 -13.74 -7.23 -29.61
N ARG A 127 -12.73 -7.64 -30.39
CA ARG A 127 -12.57 -9.05 -30.82
C ARG A 127 -12.05 -9.96 -29.71
N ASN A 128 -11.40 -9.40 -28.70
CA ASN A 128 -10.78 -10.14 -27.60
C ASN A 128 -11.51 -9.93 -26.25
N LEU A 129 -12.57 -9.13 -26.24
CA LEU A 129 -13.38 -8.92 -25.05
C LEU A 129 -14.47 -10.00 -24.99
N PRO A 130 -14.60 -10.70 -23.84
CA PRO A 130 -15.72 -11.60 -23.62
C PRO A 130 -17.03 -10.89 -23.89
N THR A 131 -17.95 -11.57 -24.55
CA THR A 131 -19.30 -11.05 -24.81
C THR A 131 -20.02 -10.80 -23.49
N GLU A 132 -20.99 -9.88 -23.50
CA GLU A 132 -21.79 -9.56 -22.31
C GLU A 132 -22.46 -10.80 -21.70
N SER A 133 -22.89 -11.75 -22.55
CA SER A 133 -23.39 -13.06 -22.12
C SER A 133 -22.33 -13.91 -21.39
N GLU A 134 -21.10 -13.97 -21.91
CA GLU A 134 -20.01 -14.73 -21.26
C GLU A 134 -19.59 -14.12 -19.93
N LEU A 135 -19.63 -12.78 -19.82
CA LEU A 135 -19.39 -12.08 -18.54
C LEU A 135 -20.48 -12.42 -17.53
N GLN A 136 -21.75 -12.46 -17.96
CA GLN A 136 -22.87 -12.81 -17.10
C GLN A 136 -22.78 -14.27 -16.61
N ASP A 137 -22.40 -15.20 -17.49
CA ASP A 137 -22.19 -16.61 -17.11
C ASP A 137 -21.04 -16.76 -16.10
N ARG A 138 -19.95 -16.00 -16.27
CA ARG A 138 -18.85 -15.96 -15.30
C ARG A 138 -19.28 -15.43 -13.94
N LEU A 139 -20.09 -14.38 -13.91
CA LEU A 139 -20.65 -13.82 -12.67
C LEU A 139 -21.58 -14.81 -11.97
N ASN A 140 -22.43 -15.51 -12.72
CA ASN A 140 -23.30 -16.56 -12.18
C ASN A 140 -22.49 -17.73 -11.61
N ALA A 141 -21.43 -18.16 -12.30
CA ALA A 141 -20.52 -19.20 -11.82
C ALA A 141 -19.79 -18.79 -10.52
N LEU A 142 -19.34 -17.53 -10.43
CA LEU A 142 -18.74 -16.97 -9.22
C LEU A 142 -19.74 -16.86 -8.05
N GLY A 143 -20.97 -16.42 -8.33
CA GLY A 143 -22.05 -16.37 -7.34
C GLY A 143 -22.34 -17.75 -6.75
N ASN A 144 -22.45 -18.77 -7.60
CA ASN A 144 -22.67 -20.16 -7.17
C ASN A 144 -21.49 -20.72 -6.36
N PHE A 145 -20.24 -20.34 -6.69
CA PHE A 145 -19.05 -20.75 -5.93
C PHE A 145 -19.03 -20.15 -4.51
N ILE A 146 -19.46 -18.89 -4.36
CA ILE A 146 -19.54 -18.22 -3.06
C ILE A 146 -20.70 -18.81 -2.24
N SER A 147 -21.85 -19.07 -2.86
CA SER A 147 -23.00 -19.68 -2.20
C SER A 147 -22.75 -21.12 -1.74
N THR A 148 -22.00 -21.92 -2.51
CA THR A 148 -21.68 -23.32 -2.16
C THR A 148 -20.57 -23.42 -1.11
N ARG A 149 -19.61 -22.49 -1.04
CA ARG A 149 -18.60 -22.48 0.04
C ARG A 149 -19.09 -21.89 1.36
N SER A 150 -20.18 -21.12 1.35
CA SER A 150 -20.67 -20.45 2.56
C SER A 150 -21.26 -21.44 3.58
N VAL A 151 -21.68 -22.65 3.17
CA VAL A 151 -22.36 -23.58 4.07
C VAL A 151 -22.10 -25.04 3.69
N GLU A 152 -20.85 -25.50 3.60
CA GLU A 152 -20.60 -26.95 3.79
C GLU A 152 -19.14 -27.28 4.14
N SER A 153 -19.01 -27.78 5.38
CA SER A 153 -18.03 -28.80 5.80
C SER A 153 -16.54 -28.45 5.82
N LEU A 154 -16.13 -27.72 6.87
CA LEU A 154 -14.93 -28.15 7.60
C LEU A 154 -15.26 -29.51 8.25
N PRO A 155 -14.51 -30.59 8.02
CA PRO A 155 -14.69 -31.80 8.81
C PRO A 155 -14.29 -31.46 10.25
N LYS A 156 -15.29 -31.36 11.14
CA LYS A 156 -15.07 -31.49 12.59
C LYS A 156 -14.73 -32.95 12.88
N THR A 157 -13.55 -33.39 12.49
CA THR A 157 -12.90 -34.49 13.21
C THR A 157 -12.54 -33.92 14.58
N LYS A 158 -13.30 -34.29 15.61
CA LYS A 158 -12.84 -34.16 16.99
C LYS A 158 -11.51 -34.94 17.04
N PRO A 159 -10.36 -34.30 17.28
CA PRO A 159 -9.14 -35.07 17.48
C PRO A 159 -9.39 -35.94 18.71
N CYS A 160 -9.20 -37.24 18.56
CA CYS A 160 -9.23 -38.16 19.69
C CYS A 160 -8.16 -37.67 20.68
N GLU A 161 -8.44 -37.61 21.98
CA GLU A 161 -7.50 -37.09 22.98
C GLU A 161 -6.14 -37.81 22.91
N ASP A 162 -6.13 -39.07 22.45
CA ASP A 162 -4.92 -39.85 22.20
C ASP A 162 -4.06 -39.33 21.04
N GLU A 163 -4.66 -38.75 20.00
CA GLU A 163 -3.93 -38.15 18.88
C GLU A 163 -3.27 -36.84 19.31
N VAL A 164 -3.96 -36.05 20.14
CA VAL A 164 -3.40 -34.82 20.72
C VAL A 164 -2.25 -35.15 21.67
N LYS A 165 -2.38 -36.17 22.52
CA LYS A 165 -1.29 -36.65 23.39
C LYS A 165 -0.08 -37.11 22.58
N LYS A 166 -0.30 -37.90 21.52
CA LYS A 166 0.79 -38.38 20.66
C LYS A 166 1.58 -37.22 20.03
N ILE A 167 0.91 -36.18 19.55
CA ILE A 167 1.57 -35.00 18.96
C ILE A 167 2.37 -34.23 20.01
N ILE A 168 1.84 -34.10 21.23
CA ILE A 168 2.54 -33.40 22.33
C ILE A 168 3.78 -34.19 22.76
N ASP A 169 3.67 -35.52 22.90
CA ASP A 169 4.78 -36.38 23.28
C ASP A 169 5.88 -36.36 22.21
N GLU A 170 5.52 -36.40 20.93
CA GLU A 170 6.44 -36.30 19.80
C GLU A 170 7.18 -34.94 19.77
N ALA A 171 6.47 -33.84 20.03
CA ALA A 171 7.08 -32.50 20.12
C ALA A 171 8.04 -32.38 21.32
N GLN A 172 7.70 -33.00 22.46
CA GLN A 172 8.56 -33.00 23.64
C GLN A 172 9.82 -33.84 23.44
N ASP A 173 9.72 -34.99 22.78
CA ASP A 173 10.88 -35.82 22.47
C ASP A 173 11.78 -35.15 21.42
N ALA A 174 11.22 -34.50 20.39
CA ALA A 174 12.00 -33.70 19.44
C ALA A 174 12.78 -32.57 20.15
N ALA A 175 12.15 -31.86 21.09
CA ALA A 175 12.82 -30.82 21.88
C ALA A 175 13.91 -31.39 22.80
N ARG A 176 13.70 -32.59 23.36
CA ARG A 176 14.68 -33.29 24.21
C ARG A 176 15.90 -33.75 23.41
N ILE A 177 15.69 -34.25 22.20
CA ILE A 177 16.77 -34.63 21.27
C ILE A 177 17.55 -33.38 20.85
N ALA A 178 16.88 -32.29 20.48
CA ALA A 178 17.52 -31.03 20.16
C ALA A 178 18.34 -30.45 21.33
N ALA A 179 17.87 -30.60 22.57
CA ALA A 179 18.62 -30.16 23.75
C ALA A 179 19.84 -31.06 24.07
N LYS A 180 19.77 -32.36 23.77
CA LYS A 180 20.86 -33.31 24.03
C LYS A 180 21.92 -33.36 22.93
N TYR A 181 21.52 -33.13 21.68
CA TYR A 181 22.38 -33.27 20.50
C TYR A 181 22.45 -31.98 19.67
N GLY A 182 21.99 -30.85 20.22
CA GLY A 182 22.17 -29.52 19.65
C GLY A 182 23.65 -29.18 19.63
N VAL A 183 24.31 -29.56 18.53
CA VAL A 183 25.67 -29.16 18.20
C VAL A 183 25.75 -27.63 18.26
N PRO A 184 26.67 -27.04 19.05
CA PRO A 184 27.01 -25.64 18.91
C PRO A 184 27.65 -25.45 17.54
N LEU A 185 26.93 -24.83 16.61
CA LEU A 185 27.55 -24.22 15.44
C LEU A 185 28.13 -22.88 15.88
N ASP A 186 29.26 -22.95 16.59
CA ASP A 186 30.18 -21.83 16.68
C ASP A 186 31.07 -21.84 15.42
N GLU A 187 31.08 -20.68 14.77
CA GLU A 187 32.16 -20.13 13.96
C GLU A 187 32.59 -20.87 12.68
N GLU A 188 32.05 -20.43 11.54
CA GLU A 188 32.93 -19.91 10.49
C GLU A 188 32.50 -18.49 10.07
N LYS A 189 33.22 -17.56 10.68
CA LYS A 189 33.32 -16.15 10.37
C LYS A 189 33.98 -16.01 9.00
N SER A 190 33.18 -15.95 7.93
CA SER A 190 33.59 -15.27 6.71
C SER A 190 32.94 -13.87 6.72
N PRO A 191 33.71 -12.78 6.65
CA PRO A 191 33.12 -11.49 6.35
C PRO A 191 32.84 -11.53 4.85
N THR A 192 31.69 -12.07 4.44
CA THR A 192 31.04 -11.54 3.25
C THR A 192 30.59 -10.13 3.62
N LEU A 193 31.56 -9.22 3.60
CA LEU A 193 31.33 -7.79 3.50
C LEU A 193 30.42 -7.67 2.29
N ASP A 194 29.14 -7.44 2.51
CA ASP A 194 28.24 -6.98 1.48
C ASP A 194 28.97 -5.79 0.85
N ARG A 195 29.50 -5.99 -0.36
CA ARG A 195 30.24 -4.95 -1.05
C ARG A 195 29.19 -3.92 -1.41
N ILE A 196 29.22 -2.83 -0.68
CA ILE A 196 28.35 -1.70 -0.91
C ILE A 196 28.84 -1.01 -2.18
N TYR A 197 27.97 -0.87 -3.16
CA TYR A 197 28.26 -0.20 -4.42
C TYR A 197 27.78 1.25 -4.37
N CYS A 198 28.44 2.11 -5.15
CA CYS A 198 28.10 3.51 -5.24
C CYS A 198 26.73 3.71 -5.87
N SER A 199 25.84 4.43 -5.17
CA SER A 199 24.46 4.72 -5.61
C SER A 199 24.32 5.44 -6.96
N LEU A 200 25.41 5.99 -7.50
CA LEU A 200 25.40 6.73 -8.77
C LEU A 200 25.91 5.93 -9.97
N CYS A 201 26.83 4.99 -9.76
CA CYS A 201 27.47 4.28 -10.87
C CYS A 201 27.32 2.76 -10.80
N ASP A 202 26.96 2.17 -9.64
CA ASP A 202 26.86 0.72 -9.39
C ASP A 202 28.12 -0.11 -9.73
N GLU A 203 29.14 0.48 -10.34
CA GLU A 203 30.37 -0.15 -10.82
C GLU A 203 31.48 -0.12 -9.78
N ASN A 204 31.50 0.93 -8.94
CA ASN A 204 32.55 1.16 -7.97
C ASN A 204 32.08 0.89 -6.54
N VAL A 205 32.96 0.34 -5.71
CA VAL A 205 32.72 0.13 -4.28
C VAL A 205 32.61 1.49 -3.60
N ALA A 206 31.57 1.67 -2.79
CA ALA A 206 31.37 2.88 -2.00
C ALA A 206 32.48 2.99 -0.95
N ALA A 207 33.06 4.18 -0.85
CA ALA A 207 34.13 4.52 0.09
C ALA A 207 33.79 5.75 0.95
N VAL A 208 32.74 6.49 0.57
CA VAL A 208 32.34 7.75 1.21
C VAL A 208 30.85 7.72 1.51
N ILE A 209 30.48 8.13 2.72
CA ILE A 209 29.07 8.30 3.14
C ILE A 209 28.79 9.81 3.18
N CYS A 210 27.74 10.26 2.50
CA CYS A 210 27.37 11.67 2.49
C CYS A 210 26.44 11.99 3.68
N PRO A 211 26.86 12.83 4.65
CA PRO A 211 26.03 13.16 5.81
C PRO A 211 24.82 14.05 5.46
N ALA A 212 24.81 14.69 4.28
CA ALA A 212 23.70 15.50 3.81
C ALA A 212 22.62 14.68 3.07
N CYS A 213 22.99 13.54 2.49
CA CYS A 213 22.13 12.73 1.63
C CYS A 213 21.59 11.48 2.35
N MET A 214 21.22 11.62 3.64
CA MET A 214 20.65 10.50 4.42
C MET A 214 21.52 9.23 4.46
N ASP A 215 22.83 9.39 4.61
CA ASP A 215 23.79 8.29 4.66
C ASP A 215 23.91 7.48 3.35
N GLU A 216 23.62 8.09 2.20
CA GLU A 216 23.90 7.48 0.90
C GLU A 216 25.42 7.26 0.66
N GLU A 217 25.72 6.15 -0.02
CA GLU A 217 27.06 5.58 -0.16
C GLU A 217 27.60 5.82 -1.58
N PHE A 218 28.76 6.48 -1.67
CA PHE A 218 29.37 6.94 -2.92
C PHE A 218 30.81 6.44 -3.06
N CYS A 219 31.28 6.26 -4.29
CA CYS A 219 32.70 6.05 -4.57
C CYS A 219 33.45 7.39 -4.60
N ASN A 220 34.78 7.34 -4.47
CA ASN A 220 35.64 8.55 -4.48
C ASN A 220 35.52 9.39 -5.77
N HIS A 221 35.07 8.80 -6.88
CA HIS A 221 34.92 9.52 -8.15
C HIS A 221 33.58 10.24 -8.26
N CYS A 222 32.51 9.68 -7.71
CA CYS A 222 31.16 10.24 -7.79
C CYS A 222 30.84 11.23 -6.65
N PHE A 223 31.68 11.28 -5.61
CA PHE A 223 31.52 12.21 -4.48
C PHE A 223 32.16 13.59 -4.73
N LEU A 224 32.93 13.75 -5.81
CA LEU A 224 33.60 15.01 -6.18
C LEU A 224 32.66 16.02 -6.84
#